data_AF-A0A1Y0I838-F1
#
_entry.id   AF-A0A1Y0I838-F1
#
_cell.length_a   1.000
_cell.length_b   1.000
_cell.length_c   1.000
_cell.angle_alpha   90.00
_cell.angle_beta   90.00
_cell.angle_gamma   90.00
#
_symmetry.space_group_name_H-M   'P 1'
#
loop_
_entity.id
_entity.type
_entity.pdbx_description
1 polymer ?
#
loop_
_entity_poly.entity_id
_entity_poly.type
_entity_poly.pdbx_seq_one_letter_code
_entity_poly.pdbx_strand_id
1 'polypeptide(L)'
;MAIFSMPANTVGLIVRGKKDDAHSPGVMEQHADCVLSTGEPIGFFGDNGDASSGGTSASRNPGGLSASWNSSGLNMKGMVADYNGLRRIRPYYVDAAIAKKYNVVSTLILITVTPTQSSLFDQAWKNLKLSPGSFNLLGGNCSTHASIAFVEAKIVSGGIPGLDTPDNLYHQLKSKMAGKYKIYSGYLGFRPTLSKRFDIEVEKATP
;
A
#
# COMPACT_ATOMS: atom_id res chain seq x y z
N MET A 1 19.95 -7.93 -1.71
CA MET A 1 18.50 -8.23 -1.61
C MET A 1 18.24 -8.88 -0.27
N ALA A 2 17.30 -8.36 0.52
CA ALA A 2 16.84 -8.97 1.76
C ALA A 2 15.51 -9.68 1.49
N ILE A 3 15.36 -10.91 1.97
CA ILE A 3 14.09 -11.64 1.96
C ILE A 3 13.82 -12.06 3.40
N PHE A 4 12.61 -11.81 3.88
CA PHE A 4 12.22 -12.21 5.21
C PHE A 4 10.73 -12.57 5.26
N SER A 5 10.40 -13.55 6.08
CA SER A 5 9.01 -13.87 6.40
C SER A 5 8.42 -12.80 7.31
N MET A 6 7.15 -12.48 7.10
CA MET A 6 6.42 -11.53 7.95
C MET A 6 6.43 -12.03 9.40
N PRO A 7 6.99 -11.26 10.36
CA PRO A 7 6.98 -11.65 11.77
C PRO A 7 5.55 -11.81 12.29
N ALA A 8 5.37 -12.66 13.30
CA ALA A 8 4.07 -12.80 13.95
C ALA A 8 3.59 -11.45 14.52
N ASN A 9 2.27 -11.25 14.57
CA ASN A 9 1.63 -10.06 15.10
C ASN A 9 2.19 -8.75 14.52
N THR A 10 2.39 -8.73 13.21
CA THR A 10 2.87 -7.56 12.49
C THR A 10 1.92 -7.25 11.36
N VAL A 11 1.67 -5.96 11.11
CA VAL A 11 0.97 -5.45 9.92
C VAL A 11 1.80 -4.33 9.30
N GLY A 12 1.54 -3.97 8.06
CA GLY A 12 2.37 -2.98 7.36
C GLY A 12 1.60 -1.93 6.59
N LEU A 13 2.25 -0.77 6.43
CA LEU A 13 1.91 0.24 5.42
C LEU A 13 3.08 0.34 4.44
N ILE A 14 2.77 0.36 3.15
CA ILE A 14 3.71 0.64 2.07
C ILE A 14 3.34 1.99 1.48
N VAL A 15 4.30 2.89 1.44
CA VAL A 15 4.20 4.15 0.68
C VAL A 15 5.01 4.00 -0.61
N ARG A 16 4.30 3.86 -1.73
CA ARG A 16 4.89 3.90 -3.08
C ARG A 16 5.35 5.33 -3.36
N GLY A 17 6.50 5.50 -4.01
CA GLY A 17 7.09 6.82 -4.29
C GLY A 17 7.89 7.41 -3.12
N LYS A 18 7.78 6.87 -1.91
CA LYS A 18 8.66 7.21 -0.78
C LYS A 18 9.97 6.44 -0.87
N LYS A 19 11.05 7.15 -1.19
CA LYS A 19 12.37 6.57 -1.48
C LYS A 19 13.13 6.08 -0.24
N ASP A 20 12.92 6.74 0.88
CA ASP A 20 13.49 6.41 2.18
C ASP A 20 12.64 7.01 3.31
N ASP A 21 13.02 6.78 4.57
CA ASP A 21 12.32 7.27 5.77
C ASP A 21 12.17 8.81 5.79
N ALA A 22 13.19 9.55 5.35
CA ALA A 22 13.23 11.01 5.40
C ALA A 22 12.62 11.68 4.15
N HIS A 23 12.48 10.95 3.04
CA HIS A 23 11.93 11.47 1.79
C HIS A 23 10.43 11.74 1.90
N SER A 24 9.97 12.95 1.59
CA SER A 24 8.55 13.28 1.46
C SER A 24 8.17 13.40 -0.02
N PRO A 25 7.38 12.45 -0.58
CA PRO A 25 6.95 12.50 -1.97
C PRO A 25 5.98 13.65 -2.25
N GLY A 26 5.87 14.07 -3.51
CA GLY A 26 4.78 14.93 -3.95
C GLY A 26 3.40 14.27 -3.69
N VAL A 27 2.36 15.07 -3.49
CA VAL A 27 1.00 14.58 -3.17
C VAL A 27 0.46 13.61 -4.23
N MET A 28 0.83 13.79 -5.50
CA MET A 28 0.39 12.97 -6.64
C MET A 28 1.37 11.83 -6.99
N GLU A 29 2.50 11.74 -6.29
CA GLU A 29 3.59 10.80 -6.59
C GLU A 29 3.57 9.57 -5.69
N GLN A 30 2.52 9.43 -4.87
CA GLN A 30 2.47 8.46 -3.79
C GLN A 30 1.16 7.69 -3.73
N HIS A 31 1.29 6.41 -3.40
CA HIS A 31 0.17 5.49 -3.19
C HIS A 31 0.37 4.70 -1.90
N ALA A 32 -0.73 4.40 -1.20
CA ALA A 32 -0.73 3.58 -0.01
C ALA A 32 -1.24 2.17 -0.33
N ASP A 33 -0.40 1.16 -0.07
CA ASP A 33 -0.81 -0.23 0.09
C ASP A 33 -0.58 -0.65 1.54
N CYS A 34 -1.14 -1.78 1.95
CA CYS A 34 -0.90 -2.40 3.25
C CYS A 34 -0.36 -3.82 3.11
N VAL A 35 0.15 -4.33 4.23
CA VAL A 35 0.56 -5.74 4.38
C VAL A 35 -0.26 -6.35 5.51
N LEU A 36 -1.02 -7.40 5.18
CA LEU A 36 -1.83 -8.17 6.14
C LEU A 36 -0.95 -8.99 7.10
N SER A 37 -1.55 -9.55 8.15
CA SER A 37 -0.81 -10.36 9.15
C SER A 37 -0.17 -11.64 8.57
N THR A 38 -0.65 -12.07 7.40
CA THR A 38 -0.11 -13.19 6.60
C THR A 38 1.13 -12.80 5.79
N GLY A 39 1.45 -11.50 5.70
CA GLY A 39 2.43 -10.93 4.78
C GLY A 39 1.84 -10.57 3.41
N GLU A 40 0.57 -10.86 3.15
CA GLU A 40 -0.06 -10.59 1.85
C GLU A 40 -0.17 -9.07 1.59
N PRO A 41 0.26 -8.58 0.41
CA PRO A 41 0.03 -7.20 0.03
C PRO A 41 -1.44 -6.98 -0.35
N ILE A 42 -1.97 -5.83 0.05
CA ILE A 42 -3.35 -5.43 -0.25
C ILE A 42 -3.42 -3.92 -0.50
N GLY A 43 -4.24 -3.48 -1.44
CA GLY A 43 -4.39 -2.06 -1.76
C GLY A 43 -5.81 -1.68 -2.15
N PHE A 44 -6.09 -0.38 -2.17
CA PHE A 44 -7.37 0.19 -2.55
C PHE A 44 -7.23 1.15 -3.73
N PHE A 45 -8.07 0.97 -4.75
CA PHE A 45 -7.99 1.64 -6.05
C PHE A 45 -9.37 2.12 -6.50
N GLY A 46 -9.40 3.02 -7.48
CA GLY A 46 -10.57 3.21 -8.32
C GLY A 46 -10.75 2.05 -9.31
N ASP A 47 -11.91 1.99 -9.95
CA ASP A 47 -12.22 1.00 -10.97
C ASP A 47 -11.13 0.95 -12.05
N ASN A 48 -10.93 -0.21 -12.68
CA ASN A 48 -9.80 -0.50 -13.58
C ASN A 48 -8.39 -0.40 -12.95
N GLY A 49 -8.29 -0.24 -11.63
CA GLY A 49 -7.01 -0.17 -10.92
C GLY A 49 -6.39 1.22 -10.90
N ASP A 50 -7.17 2.27 -11.18
CA ASP A 50 -6.69 3.65 -11.19
C ASP A 50 -6.32 4.13 -9.77
N ALA A 51 -5.17 4.78 -9.67
CA ALA A 51 -4.63 5.32 -8.43
C ALA A 51 -3.73 6.52 -8.73
N SER A 52 -3.58 7.40 -7.74
CA SER A 52 -2.56 8.45 -7.76
C SER A 52 -1.20 7.80 -7.57
N SER A 53 -0.49 7.51 -8.66
CA SER A 53 0.93 7.18 -8.63
C SER A 53 1.50 7.68 -9.95
N GLY A 54 2.15 8.84 -9.93
CA GLY A 54 2.75 9.52 -11.08
C GLY A 54 3.83 8.70 -11.81
N GLY A 55 3.43 7.62 -12.49
CA GLY A 55 4.28 6.84 -13.36
C GLY A 55 4.44 7.53 -14.71
N THR A 56 5.48 8.33 -14.85
CA THR A 56 5.98 8.81 -16.15
C THR A 56 6.67 7.68 -16.89
N SER A 57 5.94 6.87 -17.67
CA SER A 57 6.50 6.21 -18.85
C SER A 57 5.40 5.64 -19.75
N ALA A 58 5.34 6.18 -20.96
CA ALA A 58 4.57 5.66 -22.07
C ALA A 58 4.86 4.17 -22.32
N SER A 59 3.88 3.31 -22.08
CA SER A 59 3.85 1.96 -22.63
C SER A 59 2.52 1.78 -23.34
N ARG A 60 2.51 2.04 -24.64
CA ARG A 60 1.44 1.65 -25.56
C ARG A 60 1.38 0.13 -25.59
N ASN A 61 0.60 -0.47 -24.70
CA ASN A 61 0.10 -1.84 -24.83
C ASN A 61 -1.40 -1.77 -25.12
N PRO A 62 -1.92 -2.53 -26.11
CA PRO A 62 -3.28 -2.35 -26.63
C PRO A 62 -4.34 -3.08 -25.78
N GLY A 63 -4.36 -2.83 -24.47
CA GLY A 63 -5.29 -3.51 -23.56
C GLY A 63 -5.51 -2.91 -22.18
N GLY A 64 -5.03 -1.69 -21.90
CA GLY A 64 -5.29 -1.05 -20.61
C GLY A 64 -4.76 0.36 -20.49
N LEU A 65 -5.45 1.14 -19.65
CA LEU A 65 -5.11 2.48 -19.15
C LEU A 65 -5.48 3.64 -20.08
N SER A 66 -6.77 3.99 -20.11
CA SER A 66 -7.15 5.39 -20.31
C SER A 66 -7.18 6.08 -18.94
N ALA A 67 -6.09 6.74 -18.55
CA ALA A 67 -6.22 7.91 -17.70
C ALA A 67 -6.86 9.01 -18.57
N SER A 68 -8.17 8.90 -18.83
CA SER A 68 -8.95 9.87 -19.59
C SER A 68 -9.55 10.87 -18.60
N TRP A 69 -8.98 12.07 -18.59
CA TRP A 69 -9.24 13.17 -17.65
C TRP A 69 -10.68 13.72 -17.65
N ASN A 70 -11.63 13.06 -18.33
CA ASN A 70 -12.99 13.55 -18.44
C ASN A 70 -13.92 13.03 -17.31
N SER A 71 -13.46 12.06 -16.50
CA SER A 71 -14.18 11.50 -15.32
C SER A 71 -13.24 11.02 -14.19
N SER A 72 -11.93 11.24 -14.32
CA SER A 72 -10.89 10.55 -13.55
C SER A 72 -10.64 11.19 -12.18
N GLY A 73 -11.10 10.56 -11.10
CA GLY A 73 -10.69 10.90 -9.74
C GLY A 73 -11.79 11.29 -8.76
N LEU A 74 -13.04 11.43 -9.18
CA LEU A 74 -14.18 11.68 -8.29
C LEU A 74 -15.27 10.62 -8.52
N ASN A 75 -15.75 10.03 -7.43
CA ASN A 75 -16.80 9.02 -7.39
C ASN A 75 -16.57 7.80 -8.30
N MET A 76 -15.30 7.36 -8.43
CA MET A 76 -15.02 6.09 -9.09
C MET A 76 -15.48 4.95 -8.19
N LYS A 77 -15.91 3.82 -8.76
CA LYS A 77 -16.18 2.63 -7.95
C LYS A 77 -14.88 2.18 -7.28
N GLY A 78 -14.89 2.00 -5.96
CA GLY A 78 -13.75 1.50 -5.22
C GLY A 78 -13.51 0.01 -5.50
N MET A 79 -12.25 -0.41 -5.46
CA MET A 79 -11.87 -1.82 -5.50
C MET A 79 -10.72 -2.11 -4.53
N VAL A 80 -10.81 -3.26 -3.85
CA VAL A 80 -9.70 -3.82 -3.08
C VAL A 80 -8.98 -4.85 -3.94
N ALA A 81 -7.67 -4.70 -4.10
CA ALA A 81 -6.82 -5.65 -4.81
C ALA A 81 -5.93 -6.39 -3.80
N ASP A 82 -6.07 -7.71 -3.77
CA ASP A 82 -5.14 -8.63 -3.08
C ASP A 82 -3.92 -8.92 -3.96
N TYR A 83 -3.04 -9.84 -3.54
CA TYR A 83 -1.82 -10.17 -4.29
C TYR A 83 -2.09 -10.51 -5.77
N ASN A 84 -3.11 -11.32 -6.06
CA ASN A 84 -3.43 -11.71 -7.43
C ASN A 84 -4.02 -10.53 -8.23
N GLY A 85 -4.88 -9.73 -7.58
CA GLY A 85 -5.39 -8.49 -8.15
C GLY A 85 -4.25 -7.53 -8.52
N LEU A 86 -3.37 -7.24 -7.57
CA LEU A 86 -2.20 -6.37 -7.73
C LEU A 86 -1.26 -6.88 -8.82
N ARG A 87 -0.97 -8.18 -8.86
CA ARG A 87 -0.14 -8.77 -9.91
C ARG A 87 -0.70 -8.52 -11.33
N ARG A 88 -2.02 -8.45 -11.47
CA ARG A 88 -2.69 -8.17 -12.75
C ARG A 88 -2.66 -6.69 -13.12
N ILE A 89 -2.99 -5.81 -12.18
CA ILE A 89 -3.22 -4.38 -12.47
C ILE A 89 -1.99 -3.50 -12.24
N ARG A 90 -1.08 -3.90 -11.34
CA ARG A 90 0.10 -3.16 -10.88
C ARG A 90 1.23 -4.15 -10.52
N PRO A 91 1.80 -4.88 -11.49
CA PRO A 91 2.80 -5.93 -11.22
C PRO A 91 4.06 -5.41 -10.48
N TYR A 92 4.46 -4.15 -10.72
CA TYR A 92 5.55 -3.48 -10.01
C TYR A 92 5.26 -3.19 -8.52
N TYR A 93 4.05 -3.47 -8.02
CA TYR A 93 3.74 -3.39 -6.58
C TYR A 93 4.06 -4.69 -5.83
N VAL A 94 4.14 -5.82 -6.55
CA VAL A 94 4.28 -7.14 -5.93
C VAL A 94 5.50 -7.92 -6.39
N ASP A 95 6.21 -7.43 -7.40
CA ASP A 95 7.42 -8.05 -7.95
C ASP A 95 8.58 -7.05 -7.90
N ALA A 96 9.62 -7.36 -7.11
CA ALA A 96 10.76 -6.47 -6.90
C ALA A 96 11.60 -6.29 -8.17
N ALA A 97 11.70 -7.29 -9.03
CA ALA A 97 12.45 -7.19 -10.29
C ALA A 97 11.72 -6.27 -11.28
N ILE A 98 10.39 -6.38 -11.34
CA ILE A 98 9.57 -5.45 -12.13
C ILE A 98 9.62 -4.04 -11.52
N ALA A 99 9.50 -3.91 -10.19
CA ALA A 99 9.64 -2.63 -9.50
C ALA A 99 10.98 -1.95 -9.83
N LYS A 100 12.09 -2.70 -9.80
CA LYS A 100 13.41 -2.24 -10.20
C LYS A 100 13.47 -1.80 -11.65
N LYS A 101 12.92 -2.61 -12.57
CA LYS A 101 12.88 -2.30 -14.01
C LYS A 101 12.18 -0.96 -14.30
N TYR A 102 11.12 -0.65 -13.56
CA TYR A 102 10.34 0.60 -13.70
C TYR A 102 10.74 1.70 -12.70
N ASN A 103 11.82 1.49 -11.94
CA ASN A 103 12.31 2.38 -10.89
C ASN A 103 11.24 2.81 -9.86
N VAL A 104 10.36 1.88 -9.47
CA VAL A 104 9.31 2.11 -8.48
C VAL A 104 9.85 1.80 -7.09
N VAL A 105 10.47 2.81 -6.48
CA VAL A 105 10.95 2.74 -5.09
C VAL A 105 9.78 2.94 -4.13
N SER A 106 9.76 2.15 -3.07
CA SER A 106 8.74 2.19 -2.02
C SER A 106 9.38 2.13 -0.64
N THR A 107 8.66 2.61 0.36
CA THR A 107 9.03 2.46 1.78
C THR A 107 7.94 1.72 2.53
N LEU A 108 8.32 0.62 3.17
CA LEU A 108 7.50 -0.21 4.02
C LEU A 108 7.79 0.13 5.49
N ILE A 109 6.75 0.42 6.27
CA ILE A 109 6.79 0.40 7.73
C ILE A 109 6.03 -0.82 8.24
N LEU A 110 6.73 -1.71 8.93
CA LEU A 110 6.17 -2.88 9.61
C LEU A 110 5.98 -2.58 11.08
N ILE A 111 4.76 -2.75 11.58
CA ILE A 111 4.34 -2.36 12.92
C ILE A 111 4.04 -3.62 13.72
N THR A 112 4.71 -3.76 14.87
CA THR A 112 4.40 -4.79 15.86
C THR A 112 3.11 -4.42 16.60
N VAL A 113 2.15 -5.34 16.59
CA VAL A 113 0.82 -5.17 17.17
C VAL A 113 0.47 -6.35 18.07
N THR A 114 -0.68 -6.31 18.74
CA THR A 114 -1.21 -7.50 19.44
C THR A 114 -1.90 -8.45 18.46
N PRO A 115 -2.08 -9.74 18.82
CA PRO A 115 -2.85 -10.68 18.00
C PRO A 115 -4.26 -10.18 17.67
N THR A 116 -4.92 -9.53 18.64
CA THR A 116 -6.25 -8.94 18.45
C THR A 116 -6.21 -7.81 17.42
N GLN A 117 -5.25 -6.90 17.52
CA GLN A 117 -5.10 -5.80 16.57
C GLN A 117 -4.82 -6.31 15.15
N SER A 118 -3.96 -7.33 14.98
CA SER A 118 -3.73 -7.92 13.66
C SER A 118 -4.98 -8.59 13.07
N SER A 119 -5.78 -9.28 13.91
CA SER A 119 -7.03 -9.90 13.46
C SER A 119 -8.05 -8.86 13.02
N LEU A 120 -8.21 -7.78 13.79
CA LEU A 120 -9.10 -6.66 13.44
C LEU A 120 -8.63 -5.95 12.17
N PHE A 121 -7.33 -5.77 11.98
CA PHE A 121 -6.77 -5.16 10.77
C PHE A 121 -7.09 -5.99 9.52
N ASP A 122 -6.87 -7.31 9.58
CA ASP A 122 -7.21 -8.21 8.48
C ASP A 122 -8.72 -8.24 8.22
N GLN A 123 -9.54 -8.17 9.28
CA GLN A 123 -11.00 -8.14 9.15
C GLN A 123 -11.49 -6.84 8.50
N ALA A 124 -10.88 -5.69 8.81
CA ALA A 124 -11.20 -4.41 8.19
C ALA A 124 -11.04 -4.48 6.67
N TRP A 125 -9.94 -5.06 6.19
CA TRP A 125 -9.72 -5.27 4.76
C TRP A 125 -10.69 -6.25 4.12
N LYS A 126 -11.06 -7.33 4.82
CA LYS A 126 -12.10 -8.26 4.34
C LYS A 126 -13.44 -7.55 4.19
N ASN A 127 -13.84 -6.76 5.18
CA ASN A 127 -15.08 -5.98 5.14
C ASN A 127 -15.05 -4.96 3.99
N LEU A 128 -13.94 -4.24 3.84
CA LEU A 128 -13.77 -3.28 2.75
C LEU A 128 -13.83 -3.97 1.38
N LYS A 129 -13.29 -5.18 1.23
CA LYS A 129 -13.39 -5.93 -0.04
C LYS A 129 -14.83 -6.31 -0.38
N LEU A 130 -15.67 -6.59 0.62
CA LEU A 130 -17.10 -6.89 0.41
C LEU A 130 -17.91 -5.66 0.03
N SER A 131 -17.55 -4.49 0.57
CA SER A 131 -18.23 -3.23 0.31
C SER A 131 -17.21 -2.09 0.15
N PRO A 132 -16.53 -1.98 -1.01
CA PRO A 132 -15.41 -1.07 -1.19
C PRO A 132 -15.80 0.40 -1.28
N GLY A 133 -17.10 0.71 -1.44
CA GLY A 133 -17.56 2.09 -1.57
C GLY A 133 -17.02 2.78 -2.82
N SER A 134 -16.80 4.09 -2.72
CA SER A 134 -16.28 4.93 -3.79
C SER A 134 -14.83 5.33 -3.54
N PHE A 135 -14.10 5.56 -4.62
CA PHE A 135 -12.80 6.19 -4.63
C PHE A 135 -12.93 7.66 -5.06
N ASN A 136 -12.36 8.56 -4.25
CA ASN A 136 -12.10 9.95 -4.66
C ASN A 136 -10.63 10.28 -4.41
N LEU A 137 -10.05 11.14 -5.25
CA LEU A 137 -8.67 11.58 -5.12
C LEU A 137 -8.44 12.40 -3.84
N LEU A 138 -9.42 13.21 -3.46
CA LEU A 138 -9.45 14.00 -2.24
C LEU A 138 -10.53 13.42 -1.31
N GLY A 139 -10.11 12.80 -0.20
CA GLY A 139 -11.01 12.17 0.78
C GLY A 139 -11.68 10.90 0.24
N GLY A 140 -11.28 9.73 0.75
CA GLY A 140 -11.71 8.44 0.20
C GLY A 140 -10.76 7.91 -0.87
N ASN A 141 -9.47 8.25 -0.78
CA ASN A 141 -8.43 7.70 -1.64
C ASN A 141 -7.80 6.44 -1.00
N CYS A 142 -6.70 5.95 -1.58
CA CYS A 142 -5.95 4.81 -1.05
C CYS A 142 -5.50 4.98 0.42
N SER A 143 -5.00 6.16 0.80
CA SER A 143 -4.57 6.43 2.17
C SER A 143 -5.72 6.55 3.16
N THR A 144 -6.86 7.14 2.76
CA THR A 144 -8.07 7.14 3.60
C THR A 144 -8.48 5.72 3.96
N HIS A 145 -8.56 4.84 2.96
CA HIS A 145 -8.99 3.45 3.17
C HIS A 145 -7.95 2.61 3.93
N ALA A 146 -6.65 2.82 3.68
CA ALA A 146 -5.60 2.25 4.50
C ALA A 146 -5.72 2.70 5.96
N SER A 147 -5.99 3.99 6.20
CA SER A 147 -6.16 4.55 7.55
C SER A 147 -7.35 3.94 8.28
N ILE A 148 -8.46 3.64 7.59
CA ILE A 148 -9.63 2.98 8.19
C ILE A 148 -9.21 1.65 8.84
N ALA A 149 -8.41 0.83 8.15
CA ALA A 149 -7.95 -0.44 8.71
C ALA A 149 -7.12 -0.27 10.00
N PHE A 150 -6.24 0.75 10.06
CA PHE A 150 -5.48 1.05 11.28
C PHE A 150 -6.35 1.57 12.43
N VAL A 151 -7.42 2.32 12.12
CA VAL A 151 -8.39 2.84 13.10
C VAL A 151 -9.28 1.72 13.63
N GLU A 152 -9.84 0.88 12.76
CA GLU A 152 -10.68 -0.27 13.13
C GLU A 152 -9.88 -1.27 13.98
N ALA A 153 -8.61 -1.47 13.64
CA ALA A 153 -7.68 -2.28 14.41
C ALA A 153 -7.24 -1.68 15.75
N LYS A 154 -7.67 -0.45 16.10
CA LYS A 154 -7.25 0.25 17.32
C LYS A 154 -5.73 0.42 17.43
N ILE A 155 -5.05 0.57 16.29
CA ILE A 155 -3.61 0.89 16.22
C ILE A 155 -3.42 2.40 16.35
N VAL A 156 -4.33 3.16 15.72
CA VAL A 156 -4.47 4.62 15.91
C VAL A 156 -5.91 4.96 16.27
N SER A 157 -6.12 6.13 16.87
CA SER A 157 -7.42 6.54 17.42
C SER A 157 -8.28 7.38 16.47
N GLY A 158 -7.77 7.79 15.32
CA GLY A 158 -8.48 8.64 14.36
C GLY A 158 -7.81 8.60 12.98
N GLY A 159 -8.49 9.22 12.00
CA GLY A 159 -8.00 9.31 10.63
C GLY A 159 -6.69 10.09 10.50
N ILE A 160 -6.24 10.27 9.26
CA ILE A 160 -4.97 10.93 8.95
C ILE A 160 -5.05 12.40 9.38
N PRO A 161 -4.10 12.92 10.17
CA PRO A 161 -4.04 14.35 10.47
C PRO A 161 -3.71 15.15 9.21
N GLY A 162 -4.54 16.16 8.89
CA GLY A 162 -4.33 17.03 7.75
C GLY A 162 -4.86 16.43 6.44
N LEU A 163 -4.07 16.51 5.38
CA LEU A 163 -4.44 15.93 4.08
C LEU A 163 -4.28 14.40 4.12
N ASP A 164 -5.26 13.67 3.58
CA ASP A 164 -5.21 12.23 3.42
C ASP A 164 -4.16 11.83 2.36
N THR A 165 -2.89 11.80 2.76
CA THR A 165 -1.77 11.31 1.95
C THR A 165 -1.13 10.07 2.57
N PRO A 166 -0.57 9.18 1.75
CA PRO A 166 0.24 8.06 2.23
C PRO A 166 1.38 8.46 3.17
N ASP A 167 2.10 9.56 2.89
CA ASP A 167 3.20 10.07 3.71
C ASP A 167 2.71 10.61 5.07
N ASN A 168 1.56 11.31 5.10
CA ASN A 168 0.97 11.75 6.37
C ASN A 168 0.54 10.56 7.24
N LEU A 169 -0.06 9.53 6.63
CA LEU A 169 -0.38 8.28 7.35
C LEU A 169 0.90 7.60 7.87
N TYR A 170 1.95 7.55 7.06
CA TYR A 170 3.26 7.03 7.47
C TYR A 170 3.81 7.78 8.69
N HIS A 171 3.80 9.12 8.69
CA HIS A 171 4.27 9.92 9.81
C HIS A 171 3.41 9.73 11.07
N GLN A 172 2.09 9.62 10.91
CA GLN A 172 1.17 9.32 12.01
C GLN A 172 1.53 7.96 12.65
N LEU A 173 1.68 6.91 11.85
CA LEU A 173 2.03 5.57 12.34
C LEU A 173 3.40 5.56 12.99
N LYS A 174 4.41 6.19 12.37
CA LYS A 174 5.76 6.30 12.94
C LYS A 174 5.76 7.00 14.30
N SER A 175 4.97 8.06 14.45
CA SER A 175 4.82 8.79 15.71
C SER A 175 4.09 7.96 16.78
N LYS A 176 2.94 7.38 16.44
CA LYS A 176 2.09 6.63 17.40
C LYS A 176 2.68 5.28 17.81
N MET A 177 3.47 4.66 16.93
CA MET A 177 4.06 3.34 17.15
C MET A 177 5.56 3.41 17.44
N ALA A 178 6.05 4.52 17.99
CA ALA A 178 7.46 4.70 18.34
C ALA A 178 8.03 3.49 19.11
N GLY A 179 9.16 2.97 18.63
CA GLY A 179 9.81 1.77 19.21
C GLY A 179 9.15 0.43 18.87
N LYS A 180 8.03 0.42 18.13
CA LYS A 180 7.27 -0.78 17.75
C LYS A 180 7.20 -0.98 16.23
N TYR A 181 8.19 -0.48 15.48
CA TYR A 181 8.23 -0.66 14.04
C TYR A 181 9.62 -0.97 13.50
N LYS A 182 9.66 -1.47 12.27
CA LYS A 182 10.85 -1.57 11.41
C LYS A 182 10.54 -0.94 10.05
N ILE A 183 11.52 -0.26 9.46
CA ILE A 183 11.38 0.42 8.17
C ILE A 183 12.30 -0.25 7.15
N TYR A 184 11.78 -0.45 5.94
CA TYR A 184 12.52 -0.97 4.80
C TYR A 184 12.21 -0.12 3.57
N SER A 185 13.24 0.28 2.83
CA SER A 185 13.09 1.09 1.63
C SER A 185 13.86 0.49 0.46
N GLY A 186 13.23 0.50 -0.72
CA GLY A 186 13.79 -0.09 -1.93
C GLY A 186 12.72 -0.57 -2.91
N TYR A 187 13.11 -1.50 -3.77
CA TYR A 187 12.20 -2.24 -4.65
C TYR A 187 11.57 -3.39 -3.85
N LEU A 188 10.24 -3.36 -3.73
CA LEU A 188 9.49 -4.32 -2.91
C LEU A 188 8.88 -5.42 -3.77
N GLY A 189 8.92 -6.65 -3.26
CA GLY A 189 8.26 -7.82 -3.83
C GLY A 189 7.66 -8.73 -2.77
N PHE A 190 6.78 -9.63 -3.20
CA PHE A 190 6.08 -10.57 -2.32
C PHE A 190 6.08 -11.96 -2.94
N ARG A 191 6.47 -12.97 -2.15
CA ARG A 191 6.55 -14.37 -2.57
C ARG A 191 5.57 -15.22 -1.77
N PRO A 192 4.53 -15.80 -2.38
CA PRO A 192 3.64 -16.72 -1.67
C PRO A 192 4.41 -17.97 -1.22
N THR A 193 4.07 -18.44 -0.03
CA THR A 193 4.63 -19.65 0.60
C THR A 193 3.59 -20.77 0.62
N LEU A 194 4.03 -22.00 0.85
CA LEU A 194 3.13 -23.16 0.95
C LEU A 194 2.10 -23.03 2.11
N SER A 195 2.42 -22.25 3.14
CA SER A 195 1.56 -22.01 4.30
C SER A 195 0.51 -20.90 4.10
N LYS A 196 0.23 -20.48 2.86
CA LYS A 196 -0.66 -19.32 2.56
C LYS A 196 -0.20 -18.02 3.24
N ARG A 197 1.10 -17.90 3.51
CA ARG A 197 1.78 -16.68 3.97
C ARG A 197 2.61 -16.11 2.83
N PHE A 198 3.14 -14.91 3.01
CA PHE A 198 4.06 -14.30 2.05
C PHE A 198 5.39 -13.93 2.71
N ASP A 199 6.47 -14.18 1.99
CA ASP A 199 7.77 -13.57 2.26
C ASP A 199 7.84 -12.22 1.56
N ILE A 200 8.48 -11.25 2.22
CA ILE A 200 8.70 -9.91 1.70
C ILE A 200 10.13 -9.81 1.19
N GLU A 201 10.27 -9.34 -0.04
CA GLU A 201 11.53 -9.06 -0.69
C GLU A 201 11.77 -7.55 -0.73
N VAL A 202 12.97 -7.14 -0.34
CA VAL A 202 13.42 -5.75 -0.41
C VAL A 202 14.81 -5.71 -1.04
N GLU A 203 14.88 -5.17 -2.25
CA GLU A 203 16.14 -4.83 -2.89
C GLU A 203 16.43 -3.34 -2.69
N LYS A 204 17.59 -2.99 -2.11
CA LYS A 204 17.97 -1.59 -1.92
C LYS A 204 18.02 -0.88 -3.28
N ALA A 205 17.36 0.26 -3.38
CA ALA A 205 17.57 1.16 -4.50
C ALA A 205 19.01 1.70 -4.41
N THR A 206 19.75 1.62 -5.51
CA THR A 206 21.09 2.21 -5.60
C THR A 206 20.93 3.61 -6.20
N PRO A 207 21.63 4.64 -5.70
CA PRO A 207 21.61 5.98 -6.29
C PRO A 207 22.00 5.99 -7.77
#